data_AF-A0AAV6PF83-F1
#
_entry.id   AF-A0AAV6PF83-F1
#
_cell.length_a   1.000
_cell.length_b   1.000
_cell.length_c   1.000
_cell.angle_alpha   90.00
_cell.angle_beta   90.00
_cell.angle_gamma   90.00
#
_symmetry.space_group_name_H-M   'P 1'
#
loop_
_entity.id
_entity.type
_entity.pdbx_description
1 polymer ?
#
loop_
_entity_poly.entity_id
_entity_poly.type
_entity_poly.pdbx_seq_one_letter_code
_entity_poly.pdbx_strand_id
1 'polypeptide(L)'
;MLQDKNEVEKLIQNQDVTRFMQPLRGTPAYWNKTLKDLHAMARQLGKPTFFLTFSAAEMRWPEVIEGIKAQQGEGVHFSELDWNAKCDILRSNPVTVMQMFEKRVDALMTSLTMSPAQPIG
;
A
#
# COMPACT_ATOMS: atom_id res chain seq x y z
N MET A 1 -19.56 -25.18 4.14
CA MET A 1 -19.72 -24.16 3.07
C MET A 1 -21.22 -23.93 2.88
N LEU A 2 -21.65 -22.69 2.60
CA LEU A 2 -23.06 -22.30 2.47
C LEU A 2 -23.77 -23.17 1.40
N GLN A 3 -24.55 -24.16 1.83
CA GLN A 3 -25.27 -25.10 0.96
C GLN A 3 -26.75 -24.75 0.80
N ASP A 4 -27.28 -23.87 1.66
CA ASP A 4 -28.69 -23.47 1.62
C ASP A 4 -28.89 -22.21 0.77
N LYS A 5 -29.63 -22.38 -0.34
CA LYS A 5 -29.94 -21.32 -1.29
C LYS A 5 -30.77 -20.19 -0.68
N ASN A 6 -31.69 -20.51 0.23
CA ASN A 6 -32.57 -19.51 0.85
C ASN A 6 -31.78 -18.59 1.79
N GLU A 7 -30.81 -19.15 2.52
CA GLU A 7 -29.92 -18.36 3.37
C GLU A 7 -28.97 -17.50 2.55
N VAL A 8 -28.45 -17.99 1.42
CA VAL A 8 -27.65 -17.17 0.51
C VAL A 8 -28.47 -16.01 -0.07
N GLU A 9 -29.72 -16.24 -0.48
CA GLU A 9 -30.60 -15.19 -0.99
C GLU A 9 -30.91 -14.12 0.07
N LYS A 10 -31.19 -14.51 1.32
CA LYS A 10 -31.35 -13.56 2.44
C LYS A 10 -30.09 -12.73 2.68
N LEU A 11 -28.92 -13.36 2.70
CA LEU A 11 -27.65 -12.67 2.93
C LEU A 11 -27.32 -11.67 1.80
N ILE A 12 -27.71 -11.97 0.56
CA ILE A 12 -27.56 -11.05 -0.58
C ILE A 12 -28.54 -9.88 -0.43
N GLN A 13 -29.81 -10.14 -0.12
CA GLN A 13 -30.85 -9.11 0.06
C GLN A 13 -30.52 -8.15 1.20
N ASN A 14 -29.99 -8.68 2.31
CA ASN A 14 -29.58 -7.89 3.48
C ASN A 14 -28.23 -7.19 3.29
N GLN A 15 -27.57 -7.35 2.13
CA GLN A 15 -26.23 -6.84 1.84
C GLN A 15 -25.13 -7.36 2.79
N ASP A 16 -25.41 -8.37 3.62
CA ASP A 16 -24.48 -8.93 4.60
C ASP A 16 -23.24 -9.53 3.92
N VAL A 17 -23.40 -10.16 2.75
CA VAL A 17 -22.29 -10.66 1.94
C VAL A 17 -21.37 -9.52 1.49
N THR A 18 -21.94 -8.40 1.05
CA THR A 18 -21.15 -7.25 0.61
C THR A 18 -20.43 -6.59 1.79
N ARG A 19 -21.06 -6.54 2.97
CA ARG A 19 -20.46 -6.01 4.19
C ARG A 19 -19.29 -6.87 4.66
N PHE A 20 -19.43 -8.19 4.61
CA PHE A 20 -18.35 -9.12 4.92
C PHE A 20 -17.12 -8.94 4.01
N MET A 21 -17.32 -8.56 2.75
CA MET A 21 -16.23 -8.34 1.79
C MET A 21 -15.56 -6.97 1.92
N GLN A 22 -16.14 -6.01 2.66
CA GLN A 22 -15.56 -4.67 2.80
C GLN A 22 -14.12 -4.63 3.34
N PRO A 23 -13.69 -5.50 4.28
CA PRO A 23 -12.30 -5.52 4.74
C PRO A 23 -11.31 -6.05 3.68
N LEU A 24 -11.80 -6.78 2.68
CA LEU A 24 -10.98 -7.38 1.63
C LEU A 24 -10.66 -6.33 0.56
N ARG A 25 -9.42 -5.83 0.56
CA ARG A 25 -8.93 -4.87 -0.43
C ARG A 25 -9.07 -5.42 -1.85
N GLY A 26 -9.44 -4.56 -2.79
CA GLY A 26 -9.62 -4.92 -4.20
C GLY A 26 -11.01 -5.46 -4.56
N THR A 27 -11.86 -5.78 -3.57
CA THR A 27 -13.25 -6.19 -3.85
C THR A 27 -14.13 -4.99 -4.24
N PRO A 28 -15.21 -5.21 -5.01
CA PRO A 28 -16.17 -4.15 -5.32
C PRO A 28 -16.78 -3.49 -4.06
N ALA A 29 -16.99 -4.28 -2.99
CA ALA A 29 -17.50 -3.77 -1.73
C ALA A 29 -16.51 -2.82 -1.03
N TYR A 30 -15.23 -3.16 -1.03
CA TYR A 30 -14.16 -2.28 -0.52
C TYR A 30 -14.09 -0.97 -1.30
N TRP A 31 -14.12 -1.03 -2.64
CA TRP A 31 -14.06 0.17 -3.49
C TRP A 31 -15.30 1.06 -3.33
N ASN A 32 -16.50 0.47 -3.24
CA ASN A 32 -17.73 1.20 -2.99
C ASN A 32 -17.69 1.93 -1.63
N LYS A 33 -17.19 1.28 -0.58
CA LYS A 33 -16.98 1.93 0.72
C LYS A 33 -15.98 3.08 0.61
N THR A 34 -14.81 2.84 0.03
CA THR A 34 -13.75 3.83 -0.12
C THR A 34 -14.22 5.05 -0.93
N LEU A 35 -15.01 4.84 -1.99
CA LEU A 35 -15.61 5.92 -2.78
C LEU A 35 -16.61 6.74 -1.97
N LYS A 36 -17.47 6.09 -1.18
CA LYS A 36 -18.40 6.78 -0.28
C LYS A 36 -17.66 7.61 0.77
N ASP A 37 -16.60 7.06 1.35
CA ASP A 37 -15.75 7.76 2.31
C ASP A 37 -15.08 8.99 1.64
N LEU A 38 -14.61 8.86 0.40
CA LEU A 38 -14.06 9.97 -0.39
C LEU A 38 -15.10 11.08 -0.64
N HIS A 39 -16.31 10.73 -1.05
CA HIS A 39 -17.40 11.71 -1.22
C HIS A 39 -17.77 12.38 0.10
N ALA A 40 -17.78 11.64 1.21
CA ALA A 40 -18.02 12.19 2.53
C ALA A 40 -16.91 13.17 2.94
N MET A 41 -15.65 12.82 2.71
CA MET A 41 -14.52 13.73 2.94
C MET A 41 -14.63 15.00 2.10
N ALA A 42 -14.92 14.89 0.80
CA ALA A 42 -15.09 16.05 -0.07
C ALA A 42 -16.24 16.97 0.37
N ARG A 43 -17.33 16.39 0.90
CA ARG A 43 -18.48 17.15 1.41
C ARG A 43 -18.20 17.83 2.75
N GLN A 44 -17.46 17.17 3.65
CA GLN A 44 -17.24 17.65 5.03
C GLN A 44 -15.98 18.51 5.18
N LEU A 45 -14.88 18.11 4.54
CA LEU A 45 -13.58 18.79 4.60
C LEU A 45 -13.41 19.80 3.45
N GLY A 46 -14.27 19.73 2.43
CA GLY A 46 -14.19 20.55 1.24
C GLY A 46 -13.32 19.94 0.14
N LYS A 47 -13.07 20.71 -0.92
CA LYS A 47 -12.25 20.26 -2.05
C LYS A 47 -10.78 20.09 -1.61
N PRO A 48 -10.12 18.97 -1.94
CA PRO A 48 -8.68 18.86 -1.73
C PRO A 48 -7.93 19.89 -2.58
N THR A 49 -6.93 20.55 -2.00
CA THR A 49 -6.07 21.52 -2.72
C THR A 49 -5.06 20.80 -3.60
N PHE A 50 -4.52 19.67 -3.12
CA PHE A 50 -3.52 18.87 -3.83
C PHE A 50 -3.92 17.39 -3.84
N PHE A 51 -3.56 16.70 -4.92
CA PHE A 51 -3.64 15.25 -5.02
C PHE A 51 -2.25 14.71 -5.38
N LEU A 52 -1.72 13.84 -4.53
CA LEU A 52 -0.39 13.27 -4.67
C LEU A 52 -0.51 11.74 -4.68
N THR A 53 0.17 11.10 -5.63
CA THR A 53 0.29 9.64 -5.69
C THR A 53 1.74 9.25 -5.56
N PHE A 54 2.01 8.28 -4.71
CA PHE A 54 3.34 7.74 -4.49
C PHE A 54 3.34 6.26 -4.84
N SER A 55 4.36 5.84 -5.58
CA SER A 55 4.58 4.45 -5.94
C SER A 55 5.95 4.00 -5.46
N ALA A 56 5.97 2.77 -4.98
CA ALA A 56 7.14 1.95 -4.69
C ALA A 56 8.08 1.83 -5.91
N ALA A 57 9.39 2.00 -5.71
CA ALA A 57 10.43 1.90 -6.74
C ALA A 57 11.69 1.20 -6.22
N GLU A 58 11.52 0.14 -5.44
CA GLU A 58 12.56 -0.53 -4.65
C GLU A 58 13.72 -1.05 -5.49
N MET A 59 13.47 -1.44 -6.74
CA MET A 59 14.52 -1.86 -7.67
C MET A 59 15.52 -0.75 -8.02
N ARG A 60 15.20 0.51 -7.69
CA ARG A 60 16.04 1.69 -7.89
C ARG A 60 16.68 2.19 -6.61
N TRP A 61 16.49 1.51 -5.48
CA TRP A 61 17.01 1.92 -4.18
C TRP A 61 18.13 0.99 -3.74
N PRO A 62 19.42 1.36 -3.97
CA PRO A 62 20.57 0.54 -3.58
C PRO A 62 20.51 0.10 -2.13
N GLU A 63 20.14 1.00 -1.23
CA GLU A 63 20.09 0.76 0.21
C GLU A 63 19.11 -0.37 0.60
N VAL A 64 18.06 -0.62 -0.20
CA VAL A 64 17.13 -1.74 0.04
C VAL A 64 17.80 -3.06 -0.32
N ILE A 65 18.43 -3.12 -1.48
CA ILE A 65 19.05 -4.35 -2.00
C ILE A 65 20.29 -4.71 -1.19
N GLU A 66 21.16 -3.72 -0.98
CA GLU A 66 22.39 -3.86 -0.19
C GLU A 66 22.05 -4.15 1.27
N GLY A 67 21.01 -3.51 1.83
CA GLY A 67 20.52 -3.78 3.18
C GLY A 67 20.04 -5.22 3.37
N ILE A 68 19.28 -5.77 2.42
CA ILE A 68 18.83 -7.17 2.45
C ILE A 68 20.02 -8.14 2.40
N LYS A 69 21.01 -7.85 1.54
CA LYS A 69 22.21 -8.70 1.40
C LYS A 69 23.13 -8.61 2.61
N ALA A 70 23.28 -7.43 3.19
CA ALA A 70 24.03 -7.25 4.43
C ALA A 70 23.42 -8.06 5.59
N GLN A 71 22.09 -8.16 5.68
CA GLN A 71 21.41 -9.03 6.66
C GLN A 71 21.71 -10.53 6.45
N GLN A 72 22.04 -10.92 5.21
CA GLN A 72 22.45 -12.29 4.85
C GLN A 72 23.96 -12.51 5.04
N GLY A 73 24.72 -11.50 5.49
CA GLY A 73 26.17 -11.57 5.62
C GLY A 73 26.92 -11.42 4.29
N GLU A 74 26.24 -10.96 3.24
CA GLU A 74 26.80 -10.78 1.89
C GLU A 74 26.93 -9.29 1.54
N GLY A 75 28.07 -8.91 0.96
CA GLY A 75 28.24 -7.61 0.31
C GLY A 75 27.89 -7.73 -1.17
N VAL A 76 27.03 -6.84 -1.68
CA VAL A 76 26.75 -6.73 -3.12
C VAL A 76 26.91 -5.28 -3.56
N HIS A 77 27.34 -5.09 -4.80
CA HIS A 77 27.39 -3.77 -5.41
C HIS A 77 26.17 -3.59 -6.32
N PHE A 78 25.27 -2.65 -5.99
CA PHE A 78 23.99 -2.50 -6.70
C PHE A 78 24.11 -2.30 -8.22
N SER A 79 25.20 -1.69 -8.70
CA SER A 79 25.40 -1.44 -10.12
C SER A 79 25.76 -2.69 -10.93
N GLU A 80 26.22 -3.74 -10.27
CA GLU A 80 26.62 -5.01 -10.91
C GLU A 80 25.43 -5.97 -11.07
N LEU A 81 24.32 -5.69 -10.37
CA LEU A 81 23.14 -6.54 -10.38
C LEU A 81 22.26 -6.24 -11.59
N ASP A 82 21.88 -7.28 -12.31
CA ASP A 82 20.87 -7.22 -13.35
C ASP A 82 19.45 -7.14 -12.75
N TRP A 83 18.45 -6.93 -13.62
CA TRP A 83 17.07 -6.80 -13.18
C TRP A 83 16.56 -8.05 -12.44
N ASN A 84 16.92 -9.24 -12.92
CA ASN A 84 16.43 -10.50 -12.36
C ASN A 84 17.03 -10.74 -10.97
N ALA A 85 18.33 -10.52 -10.80
CA ALA A 85 18.98 -10.61 -9.51
C ALA A 85 18.37 -9.63 -8.50
N LYS A 86 18.08 -8.39 -8.90
CA LYS A 86 17.39 -7.43 -8.03
C LYS A 86 16.01 -7.94 -7.61
N CYS A 87 15.24 -8.50 -8.55
CA CYS A 87 13.95 -9.09 -8.25
C CYS A 87 14.06 -10.28 -7.27
N ASP A 88 15.05 -11.15 -7.45
CA ASP A 88 15.28 -12.31 -6.59
C ASP A 88 15.65 -11.88 -5.17
N ILE A 89 16.48 -10.84 -5.03
CA ILE A 89 16.86 -10.28 -3.72
C ILE A 89 15.64 -9.70 -3.01
N LEU A 90 14.84 -8.87 -3.69
CA LEU A 90 13.63 -8.30 -3.10
C LEU A 90 12.63 -9.39 -2.67
N ARG A 91 12.49 -10.45 -3.48
CA ARG A 91 11.64 -11.60 -3.17
C ARG A 91 12.17 -12.46 -2.02
N SER A 92 13.49 -12.45 -1.77
CA SER A 92 14.10 -13.22 -0.69
C SER A 92 13.74 -12.70 0.71
N ASN A 93 13.43 -11.40 0.84
CA ASN A 93 13.08 -10.78 2.12
C ASN A 93 11.99 -9.70 1.94
N PRO A 94 10.74 -10.13 1.63
CA PRO A 94 9.64 -9.19 1.38
C PRO A 94 9.27 -8.38 2.63
N VAL A 95 9.56 -8.88 3.83
CA VAL A 95 9.30 -8.16 5.09
C VAL A 95 10.16 -6.91 5.18
N THR A 96 11.46 -7.02 4.94
CA THR A 96 12.38 -5.87 4.96
C THR A 96 12.03 -4.87 3.86
N VAL A 97 11.69 -5.37 2.67
CA VAL A 97 11.20 -4.52 1.56
C VAL A 97 10.01 -3.67 2.00
N MET A 98 8.98 -4.30 2.58
CA MET A 98 7.79 -3.58 3.03
C MET A 98 8.07 -2.59 4.16
N GLN A 99 8.93 -2.96 5.13
CA GLN A 99 9.33 -2.07 6.23
C GLN A 99 10.11 -0.85 5.73
N MET A 100 11.00 -1.02 4.75
CA MET A 100 11.74 0.11 4.17
C MET A 100 10.83 1.02 3.35
N PHE A 101 9.88 0.45 2.62
CA PHE A 101 8.84 1.24 1.93
C PHE A 101 8.00 2.06 2.94
N GLU A 102 7.52 1.43 4.01
CA GLU A 102 6.75 2.09 5.07
C GLU A 102 7.54 3.26 5.69
N LYS A 103 8.79 3.03 6.08
CA LYS A 103 9.67 4.08 6.62
C LYS A 103 9.86 5.27 5.67
N ARG A 104 9.90 5.02 4.36
CA ARG A 104 9.99 6.11 3.36
C ARG A 104 8.68 6.88 3.26
N VAL A 105 7.54 6.20 3.30
CA VAL A 105 6.23 6.87 3.32
C VAL A 105 6.11 7.72 4.58
N ASP A 106 6.51 7.20 5.73
CA ASP A 106 6.52 7.95 6.98
C ASP A 106 7.44 9.17 6.90
N ALA A 107 8.66 9.01 6.40
CA ALA A 107 9.59 10.13 6.19
C ALA A 107 9.03 11.17 5.22
N LEU A 108 8.38 10.74 4.14
CA LEU A 108 7.72 11.64 3.19
C LEU A 108 6.58 12.43 3.83
N MET A 109 5.75 11.78 4.64
CA MET A 109 4.65 12.45 5.32
C MET A 109 5.15 13.40 6.42
N THR A 110 6.07 12.93 7.26
CA THR A 110 6.53 13.66 8.45
C THR A 110 7.61 14.69 8.16
N SER A 111 8.61 14.32 7.36
CA SER A 111 9.82 15.12 7.14
C SER A 111 9.72 16.03 5.93
N LEU A 112 8.86 15.72 4.95
CA LEU A 112 8.60 16.60 3.81
C LEU A 112 7.26 17.31 3.96
N THR A 113 6.16 16.55 3.94
CA THR A 113 4.80 17.10 3.82
C THR A 113 4.39 17.92 5.04
N MET A 114 4.62 17.40 6.25
CA MET A 114 4.32 18.08 7.53
C MET A 114 5.52 18.82 8.12
N SER A 115 6.55 19.09 7.30
CA SER A 115 7.74 19.79 7.77
C SER A 115 7.43 21.23 8.16
N PRO A 116 8.26 21.86 9.03
CA PRO A 116 8.12 23.28 9.38
C PRO A 116 8.19 24.23 8.18
N ALA A 117 8.69 23.78 7.03
CA ALA A 117 8.75 24.56 5.79
C ALA A 117 7.37 24.69 5.10
N GLN A 118 6.36 23.95 5.56
CA GLN A 118 4.98 23.99 5.03
C GLN A 118 4.91 23.97 3.48
N PRO A 119 5.52 22.96 2.82
CA PRO A 119 5.64 22.98 1.36
C PRO A 119 4.30 22.89 0.60
N ILE A 120 3.22 22.52 1.29
CA ILE A 120 1.87 22.40 0.76
C ILE A 120 0.90 23.48 1.28
N GLY A 121 1.42 24.50 1.97
CA GLY A 121 0.64 25.62 2.55
C GLY A 121 0.32 25.43 4.01
#